data_AF-A0A2E7W5X7-F1
#
_entry.id   AF-A0A2E7W5X7-F1
#
_cell.length_a   1.000
_cell.length_b   1.000
_cell.length_c   1.000
_cell.angle_alpha   90.00
_cell.angle_beta   90.00
_cell.angle_gamma   90.00
#
_symmetry.space_group_name_H-M   'P 1'
#
loop_
_entity.id
_entity.type
_entity.pdbx_description
1 polymer ?
#
loop_
_entity_poly.entity_id
_entity_poly.type
_entity_poly.pdbx_seq_one_letter_code
_entity_poly.pdbx_strand_id
1 'polypeptide(L)' 'MKRMNITDIPSDTQLSNVKINIMNRTISLFGDKGEELQLIEANSDDFTAMCNFVNITLSDDMIEYVY' A
#
# COMPACT_ATOMS: atom_id res chain seq x y z
N MET A 1 -5.26 5.91 14.49
CA MET A 1 -5.25 4.69 13.65
C MET A 1 -4.10 3.82 14.13
N LYS A 2 -4.36 2.53 14.41
CA LYS A 2 -3.36 1.60 14.97
C LYS A 2 -2.58 0.99 13.79
N ARG A 3 -1.26 1.17 13.75
CA ARG A 3 -0.40 0.50 12.76
C ARG A 3 -0.43 -1.01 13.04
N MET A 4 -0.83 -1.79 12.04
CA MET A 4 -0.80 -3.25 12.08
C MET A 4 0.48 -3.74 11.40
N ASN A 5 1.10 -4.79 11.96
CA ASN A 5 2.15 -5.51 11.27
C ASN A 5 1.53 -6.52 10.31
N ILE A 6 2.29 -7.01 9.34
CA ILE A 6 1.79 -8.00 8.38
C ILE A 6 1.26 -9.28 9.05
N THR A 7 1.78 -9.62 10.24
CA THR A 7 1.33 -10.78 11.04
C THR A 7 -0.02 -10.57 11.72
N ASP A 8 -0.49 -9.32 11.79
CA ASP A 8 -1.77 -8.95 12.41
C ASP A 8 -2.92 -8.97 11.39
N ILE A 9 -2.62 -9.16 10.09
CA ILE A 9 -3.60 -9.23 9.01
C ILE A 9 -4.14 -10.67 8.91
N PRO A 10 -5.46 -10.88 8.99
CA PRO A 10 -6.06 -12.20 8.82
C PRO A 10 -5.66 -12.84 7.48
N SER A 11 -5.36 -14.14 7.48
CA SER A 11 -4.86 -14.86 6.30
C SER A 11 -5.85 -14.95 5.14
N ASP A 12 -7.14 -14.67 5.40
CA ASP A 12 -8.22 -14.69 4.43
C ASP A 12 -8.63 -13.27 3.96
N THR A 13 -7.79 -12.26 4.24
CA THR A 13 -7.94 -10.89 3.74
C THR A 13 -7.49 -10.80 2.29
N GLN A 14 -8.25 -10.06 1.47
CA GLN A 14 -7.84 -9.71 0.11
C GLN A 14 -7.47 -8.24 0.02
N LEU A 15 -6.51 -7.92 -0.83
CA LEU A 15 -6.16 -6.53 -1.12
C LEU A 15 -7.32 -5.86 -1.85
N SER A 16 -7.89 -4.82 -1.25
CA SER A 16 -9.00 -4.06 -1.82
C SER A 16 -8.51 -2.81 -2.55
N ASN A 17 -7.56 -2.08 -1.96
CA ASN A 17 -7.06 -0.82 -2.48
C ASN A 17 -5.62 -0.54 -2.05
N VAL A 18 -4.95 0.33 -2.80
CA VAL A 18 -3.63 0.86 -2.49
C VAL A 18 -3.64 2.38 -2.59
N LYS A 19 -3.08 3.05 -1.58
CA LYS A 19 -2.88 4.50 -1.58
C LYS A 19 -1.40 4.82 -1.59
N ILE A 20 -0.96 5.54 -2.61
CA ILE A 20 0.42 5.99 -2.77
C ILE A 20 0.47 7.48 -2.46
N ASN A 21 1.16 7.83 -1.38
CA ASN A 21 1.45 9.22 -1.05
C ASN A 21 2.87 9.56 -1.52
N ILE A 22 2.93 10.42 -2.55
CA ILE A 22 4.17 10.75 -3.24
C ILE A 22 5.04 11.68 -2.39
N MET A 23 4.43 12.59 -1.63
CA MET A 23 5.15 13.58 -0.83
C MET A 23 5.92 12.97 0.32
N ASN A 24 5.35 11.96 0.98
CA ASN A 24 5.97 11.31 2.14
C ASN A 24 6.51 9.91 1.82
N ARG A 25 6.47 9.48 0.54
CA ARG A 25 6.93 8.16 0.08
C ARG A 25 6.32 7.00 0.86
N THR A 26 5.04 7.10 1.18
CA THR A 26 4.31 6.08 1.94
C THR A 26 3.34 5.35 1.04
N ILE A 27 3.32 4.03 1.14
CA ILE A 27 2.38 3.16 0.44
C ILE A 27 1.48 2.53 1.50
N SER A 28 0.17 2.72 1.38
CA SER A 28 -0.81 2.11 2.29
C SER A 28 -1.59 1.05 1.53
N LEU A 29 -1.58 -0.17 2.05
CA LEU A 29 -2.33 -1.31 1.53
C LEU A 29 -3.60 -1.48 2.36
N PHE A 30 -4.76 -1.58 1.72
CA PHE A 30 -6.05 -1.75 2.39
C PHE A 30 -6.61 -3.14 2.09
N GLY A 31 -7.04 -3.82 3.15
CA GLY A 31 -7.78 -5.07 3.07
C GLY A 31 -9.26 -4.85 2.77
N ASP A 32 -9.95 -5.91 2.36
CA ASP A 32 -11.40 -5.92 2.15
C ASP A 32 -12.22 -5.92 3.45
N LYS A 33 -11.59 -6.19 4.60
CA LYS A 33 -12.24 -6.23 5.92
C LYS A 33 -11.84 -5.06 6.82
N GLY A 34 -11.20 -4.04 6.26
CA GLY A 34 -10.83 -2.81 6.95
C GLY A 34 -9.42 -2.81 7.55
N GLU A 35 -8.58 -3.78 7.19
CA GLU A 35 -7.17 -3.79 7.50
C GLU A 35 -6.41 -2.70 6.74
N GLU A 36 -5.39 -2.14 7.39
CA GLU A 36 -4.48 -1.19 6.78
C GLU A 36 -3.04 -1.54 7.15
N LEU A 37 -2.18 -1.66 6.15
CA LEU A 37 -0.74 -1.80 6.32
C LEU A 37 -0.05 -0.61 5.66
N GLN A 38 0.72 0.14 6.45
CA GLN A 38 1.54 1.22 5.92
C GLN A 38 2.98 0.73 5.73
N LEU A 39 3.44 0.77 4.49
CA LEU A 39 4.83 0.59 4.10
C LEU A 39 5.47 1.96 3.95
N ILE A 40 6.50 2.21 4.75
CA ILE A 40 7.28 3.44 4.72
C ILE A 40 8.62 3.09 4.09
N GLU A 41 8.78 3.50 2.84
CA GLU A 41 10.02 3.23 2.11
C GLU A 41 11.07 4.27 2.49
N ALA A 42 12.20 3.79 3.01
CA ALA A 42 13.25 4.66 3.55
C ALA A 42 14.07 5.36 2.46
N ASN A 43 14.12 4.81 1.24
CA ASN A 43 14.89 5.35 0.13
C ASN A 43 14.02 5.52 -1.14
N SER A 44 14.49 6.34 -2.08
CA SER A 44 13.76 6.67 -3.31
C SER A 44 13.64 5.51 -4.28
N ASP A 45 14.62 4.61 -4.29
CA ASP A 45 14.74 3.56 -5.29
C ASP A 45 13.74 2.44 -4.97
N ASP A 46 13.64 2.03 -3.71
CA ASP A 46 12.67 1.07 -3.20
C ASP A 46 11.24 1.61 -3.36
N PHE A 47 11.03 2.89 -3.05
CA PHE A 47 9.74 3.54 -3.29
C PHE A 47 9.34 3.50 -4.78
N THR A 48 10.27 3.81 -5.67
CA THR A 48 10.02 3.80 -7.12
C THR A 48 9.78 2.37 -7.63
N ALA A 49 10.54 1.39 -7.13
CA ALA A 49 10.36 -0.01 -7.44
C ALA A 49 8.97 -0.51 -7.02
N MET A 50 8.48 -0.10 -5.83
CA MET A 50 7.13 -0.42 -5.38
C MET A 50 6.03 0.29 -6.14
N CYS A 51 6.20 1.55 -6.49
CA CYS A 51 5.26 2.23 -7.38
C CYS A 51 5.15 1.51 -8.73
N ASN A 52 6.28 1.08 -9.31
CA ASN A 52 6.28 0.33 -10.56
C ASN A 52 5.59 -1.04 -10.41
N PHE A 53 5.89 -1.77 -9.33
CA PHE A 53 5.25 -3.06 -9.05
C PHE A 53 3.73 -2.92 -8.94
N VAL A 54 3.27 -1.93 -8.17
CA VAL A 54 1.83 -1.65 -7.98
C VAL A 54 1.17 -1.33 -9.32
N ASN A 55 1.77 -0.46 -10.14
CA ASN A 55 1.21 -0.07 -11.44
C ASN A 55 1.17 -1.21 -12.48
N ILE A 56 2.05 -2.20 -12.37
CA ILE A 56 2.06 -3.36 -13.29
C ILE A 56 1.05 -4.42 -12.82
N THR A 57 0.87 -4.56 -11.51
CA THR A 57 0.16 -5.69 -10.92
C THR A 57 -1.31 -5.39 -10.66
N LEU A 58 -1.63 -4.14 -10.30
CA LEU A 58 -2.97 -3.72 -9.94
C LEU A 58 -3.61 -2.89 -11.06
N SER A 59 -4.93 -2.95 -11.13
CA SER A 59 -5.69 -2.09 -12.02
C SER A 59 -5.79 -0.67 -11.47
N ASP A 60 -5.94 0.31 -12.38
CA ASP A 60 -5.93 1.74 -12.04
C ASP A 60 -7.02 2.12 -11.02
N ASP A 61 -8.15 1.40 -11.00
CA ASP A 61 -9.25 1.60 -10.05
C ASP A 61 -8.91 1.19 -8.61
N MET A 62 -7.87 0.39 -8.43
CA MET A 62 -7.36 0.00 -7.12
C MET A 62 -6.33 0.99 -6.55
N ILE A 63 -5.86 1.96 -7.34
CA ILE A 63 -4.72 2.81 -7.00
C ILE A 63 -5.18 4.25 -6.76
N GLU A 64 -4.99 4.75 -5.55
CA GLU A 64 -5.22 6.15 -5.18
C GLU A 64 -3.88 6.89 -5.06
N TYR A 65 -3.69 7.94 -5.86
CA TYR A 65 -2.53 8.82 -5.75
C TYR A 65 -2.84 10.05 -4.91
N VAL A 66 -2.02 10.29 -3.89
CA VAL A 66 -2.06 11.51 -3.08
C VAL A 66 -0.77 12.30 -3.26
N TYR A 67 -0.98 13.58 -3.60
CA TYR A 67 0.05 14.59 -3.76
C TYR A 67 0.08 15.53 -2.56
#